data_AF-A0ABD1FCE1-F1
#
_entry.id   AF-A0ABD1FCE1-F1
#
_cell.length_a   1.000
_cell.length_b   1.000
_cell.length_c   1.000
_cell.angle_alpha   90.00
_cell.angle_beta   90.00
_cell.angle_gamma   90.00
#
_symmetry.space_group_name_H-M   'P 1'
#
loop_
_entity.id
_entity.type
_entity.pdbx_description
1 polymer ?
#
loop_
_entity_poly.entity_id
_entity_poly.type
_entity_poly.pdbx_seq_one_letter_code
_entity_poly.pdbx_strand_id
1 'polypeptide(L)'
;MPPVKSKALPKTDSKEVLSIAELKLKVRSLKKQIAILTREINDLLEQGVSEDLRPEMQALHEYNDIKDTTQMVLGRLAQAQGCTVTELHKKYNLAFE
;
A
#
# COMPACT_ATOMS: atom_id res chain seq x y z
N MET A 1 59.05 -15.57 -6.01
CA MET A 1 57.97 -15.09 -5.11
C MET A 1 57.50 -13.74 -5.63
N PRO A 2 56.23 -13.60 -6.07
CA PRO A 2 55.70 -12.32 -6.55
C PRO A 2 55.27 -11.41 -5.38
N PRO A 3 55.26 -10.07 -5.55
CA PRO A 3 54.97 -9.13 -4.47
C PRO A 3 53.46 -9.07 -4.19
N VAL A 4 53.10 -9.09 -2.90
CA VAL A 4 51.73 -8.90 -2.42
C VAL A 4 51.31 -7.45 -2.68
N LYS A 5 50.41 -7.25 -3.65
CA LYS A 5 49.77 -5.95 -3.89
C LYS A 5 48.93 -5.59 -2.66
N SER A 6 49.32 -4.55 -1.93
CA SER A 6 48.52 -3.93 -0.89
C SER A 6 47.27 -3.30 -1.53
N LYS A 7 46.12 -3.96 -1.36
CA LYS A 7 44.82 -3.39 -1.72
C LYS A 7 44.58 -2.20 -0.80
N ALA A 8 44.59 -1.00 -1.38
CA ALA A 8 44.23 0.23 -0.69
C ALA A 8 42.82 0.09 -0.07
N LEU A 9 42.70 0.43 1.21
CA LEU A 9 41.40 0.54 1.85
C LEU A 9 40.54 1.57 1.09
N PRO A 10 39.24 1.28 0.88
CA PRO A 10 38.35 2.23 0.23
C PRO A 10 38.29 3.49 1.07
N LYS A 11 38.66 4.61 0.44
CA LYS A 11 38.59 5.96 1.00
C LYS A 11 37.14 6.20 1.38
N THR A 12 36.90 6.38 2.67
CA THR A 12 35.60 6.76 3.20
C THR A 12 35.28 8.15 2.63
N ASP A 13 34.28 8.22 1.76
CA ASP A 13 33.62 9.47 1.39
C ASP A 13 33.27 10.23 2.67
N SER A 14 33.69 11.49 2.73
CA SER A 14 33.53 12.41 3.86
C SER A 14 32.06 12.56 4.28
N LYS A 15 31.58 11.64 5.11
CA LYS A 15 30.46 11.87 6.03
C LYS A 15 31.05 12.51 7.28
N GLU A 16 30.47 13.63 7.70
CA GLU A 16 30.79 14.33 8.95
C GLU A 16 31.20 13.34 10.06
N VAL A 17 32.47 13.41 10.46
CA VAL A 17 32.99 12.58 11.55
C VAL A 17 32.42 13.18 12.85
N LEU A 18 31.20 12.78 13.17
CA LEU A 18 30.54 13.11 14.42
C LEU A 18 31.42 12.61 15.57
N SER A 19 31.59 13.44 16.59
CA SER A 19 32.27 13.06 17.81
C SER A 19 31.59 11.82 18.43
N ILE A 20 32.36 10.97 19.12
CA ILE A 20 31.83 9.80 19.84
C ILE A 20 30.66 10.19 20.76
N ALA A 21 30.68 11.40 21.31
CA ALA A 21 29.59 11.94 22.13
C ALA A 21 28.32 12.22 21.31
N GLU A 22 28.46 12.77 20.10
CA GLU A 22 27.36 13.06 19.17
C GLU A 22 26.76 11.77 18.61
N LEU A 23 27.60 10.79 18.28
CA LEU A 23 27.18 9.43 17.92
C LEU A 23 26.37 8.77 19.05
N LYS A 24 26.85 8.83 20.30
CA LYS A 24 26.12 8.32 21.47
C LYS A 24 24.77 9.02 21.67
N LEU A 25 24.71 10.33 21.46
CA LEU A 25 23.46 11.09 21.50
C LEU A 25 22.51 10.66 20.39
N LYS A 26 23.01 10.50 19.16
CA LYS A 26 22.20 10.05 18.02
C LYS A 26 21.64 8.65 18.23
N VAL A 27 22.44 7.72 18.73
CA VAL A 27 21.99 6.36 19.08
C VAL A 27 20.87 6.40 20.13
N ARG A 28 21.00 7.22 21.18
CA ARG A 28 19.95 7.38 22.19
C ARG A 28 18.66 7.97 21.60
N SER A 29 18.80 8.98 20.76
CA SER A 29 17.66 9.61 20.07
C SER A 29 16.93 8.60 19.17
N LEU A 30 17.66 7.85 18.34
CA LEU A 30 17.09 6.82 17.47
C LEU A 30 16.39 5.71 18.26
N LYS A 31 16.98 5.25 19.38
CA LYS A 31 16.33 4.27 20.27
C LYS A 31 15.01 4.79 20.83
N LYS A 32 14.95 6.08 21.20
CA LYS A 32 13.71 6.71 21.66
C LYS A 32 12.67 6.79 20.55
N GLN A 33 13.08 7.16 19.34
CA GLN A 33 12.19 7.20 18.17
C GLN A 33 11.63 5.81 17.83
N ILE A 34 12.46 4.76 17.86
CA ILE A 34 12.01 3.38 17.68
C ILE A 34 10.96 3.02 18.72
N ALA A 35 11.20 3.31 20.00
CA ALA A 35 10.24 2.98 21.05
C ALA A 35 8.89 3.69 20.88
N ILE A 36 8.90 4.95 20.42
CA ILE A 36 7.67 5.71 20.12
C ILE A 36 6.94 5.09 18.93
N LEU A 37 7.64 4.85 17.82
CA LEU A 37 7.05 4.28 16.61
C LEU A 37 6.52 2.87 16.83
N THR A 38 7.21 2.03 17.62
CA THR A 38 6.71 0.70 17.99
C THR A 38 5.41 0.79 18.78
N ARG A 39 5.29 1.76 19.69
CA ARG A 39 4.04 1.99 20.41
C ARG A 39 2.93 2.43 19.45
N GLU A 40 3.19 3.39 18.58
CA GLU A 40 2.20 3.87 17.59
C GLU A 40 1.74 2.74 16.66
N ILE A 41 2.64 1.88 16.20
CA ILE A 41 2.29 0.69 15.40
C ILE A 41 1.37 -0.24 16.19
N ASN A 42 1.68 -0.53 17.45
CA ASN A 42 0.83 -1.39 18.28
C ASN A 42 -0.56 -0.77 18.52
N ASP A 43 -0.62 0.54 18.82
CA ASP A 43 -1.88 1.26 19.03
C ASP A 43 -2.74 1.24 17.75
N LEU A 44 -2.14 1.29 16.56
CA LEU A 44 -2.84 1.17 15.26
C LEU A 44 -3.33 -0.26 14.99
N LEU A 45 -2.50 -1.26 15.28
CA LEU A 45 -2.88 -2.67 15.14
C LEU A 45 -4.04 -3.03 16.08
N GLU A 46 -4.05 -2.50 17.32
CA GLU A 46 -5.15 -2.67 18.27
C GLU A 46 -6.46 -2.01 17.80
N GLN A 47 -6.37 -0.94 17.02
CA GLN A 47 -7.53 -0.30 16.36
C GLN A 47 -8.05 -1.10 15.15
N GLY A 48 -7.46 -2.26 14.86
CA GLY A 48 -7.87 -3.13 13.75
C GLY A 48 -7.33 -2.66 12.40
N VAL A 49 -6.35 -1.76 12.37
CA VAL A 49 -5.64 -1.39 11.15
C VAL A 49 -4.73 -2.57 10.77
N SER A 50 -5.22 -3.42 9.88
CA SER A 50 -4.39 -4.47 9.26
C SER A 50 -3.45 -3.84 8.23
N GLU A 51 -2.19 -4.27 8.20
CA GLU A 51 -1.28 -3.94 7.09
C GLU A 51 -1.74 -4.58 5.76
N ASP A 52 -2.63 -5.55 5.86
CA ASP A 52 -3.14 -6.30 4.73
C ASP A 52 -4.47 -5.72 4.23
N LEU A 53 -4.40 -4.60 3.48
CA LEU A 53 -5.55 -4.04 2.73
C LEU A 53 -5.84 -4.83 1.44
N ARG A 54 -5.05 -5.87 1.14
CA ARG A 54 -5.18 -6.64 -0.10
C ARG A 54 -6.53 -7.36 -0.22
N PRO A 55 -7.12 -7.94 0.86
CA PRO A 55 -8.43 -8.61 0.77
C PRO A 55 -9.56 -7.64 0.42
N GLU A 56 -9.59 -6.45 1.04
CA GLU A 56 -10.62 -5.45 0.78
C GLU A 56 -10.48 -4.85 -0.61
N MET A 57 -9.24 -4.59 -1.06
CA MET A 57 -8.98 -4.15 -2.44
C MET A 57 -9.38 -5.22 -3.46
N GLN A 58 -9.09 -6.49 -3.19
CA GLN A 58 -9.46 -7.60 -4.06
C GLN A 58 -10.98 -7.74 -4.16
N ALA A 59 -11.69 -7.69 -3.03
CA ALA A 59 -13.16 -7.75 -3.01
C ALA A 59 -13.79 -6.59 -3.81
N LEU A 60 -13.21 -5.39 -3.74
CA LEU A 60 -13.67 -4.24 -4.52
C LEU A 60 -13.46 -4.43 -6.03
N HIS A 61 -12.32 -5.00 -6.43
CA HIS A 61 -12.07 -5.33 -7.83
C HIS A 61 -13.04 -6.39 -8.36
N GLU A 62 -13.27 -7.46 -7.59
CA GLU A 62 -14.23 -8.51 -7.95
C GLU A 62 -15.67 -7.97 -8.06
N TYR A 63 -16.06 -7.08 -7.14
CA TYR A 63 -17.35 -6.40 -7.21
C TYR A 63 -17.48 -5.55 -8.49
N ASN A 64 -16.46 -4.74 -8.81
CA ASN A 64 -16.47 -3.90 -9.99
C ASN A 64 -16.52 -4.73 -11.28
N ASP A 65 -15.78 -5.83 -11.36
CA ASP A 65 -15.78 -6.71 -12.54
C ASP A 65 -17.16 -7.34 -12.79
N ILE A 66 -17.82 -7.80 -11.72
CA ILE A 66 -19.19 -8.34 -11.79
C ILE A 66 -20.18 -7.24 -12.18
N LYS A 67 -20.06 -6.05 -11.59
CA LYS A 67 -20.91 -4.88 -11.89
C LYS A 67 -20.80 -4.50 -13.37
N ASP A 68 -19.59 -4.38 -13.89
CA ASP A 68 -19.34 -3.97 -15.27
C ASP A 68 -19.87 -5.00 -16.26
N THR A 69 -19.65 -6.29 -15.97
CA THR A 69 -20.23 -7.39 -16.75
C THR A 69 -21.76 -7.32 -16.75
N THR A 70 -22.37 -7.07 -15.60
CA THR A 70 -23.82 -6.92 -15.46
C THR A 70 -24.34 -5.75 -16.30
N GLN A 71 -23.65 -4.60 -16.26
CA GLN A 71 -24.04 -3.42 -17.02
C GLN A 71 -23.90 -3.62 -18.53
N MET A 72 -22.88 -4.37 -18.98
CA MET A 72 -22.75 -4.78 -20.38
C MET A 72 -23.93 -5.63 -20.85
N VAL A 73 -24.34 -6.61 -20.04
CA VAL A 73 -25.50 -7.48 -20.34
C VAL A 73 -26.79 -6.66 -20.36
N LEU A 74 -26.99 -5.77 -19.39
CA LEU A 74 -28.14 -4.87 -19.35
C LEU A 74 -28.18 -3.94 -20.57
N GLY A 75 -27.04 -3.43 -21.03
CA GLY A 75 -26.94 -2.62 -22.24
C GLY A 75 -27.41 -3.36 -23.49
N ARG A 76 -26.99 -4.63 -23.65
CA ARG A 76 -27.45 -5.48 -24.77
C ARG A 76 -28.92 -5.85 -24.64
N LEU A 77 -29.39 -6.12 -23.44
CA LEU A 77 -30.80 -6.43 -23.18
C LEU A 77 -31.70 -5.23 -23.48
N ALA A 78 -31.28 -4.03 -23.08
CA ALA A 78 -31.98 -2.78 -23.36
C ALA A 78 -32.10 -2.55 -24.88
N GLN A 79 -30.99 -2.73 -25.61
CA GLN A 79 -30.97 -2.64 -27.06
C GLN A 79 -31.92 -3.65 -27.73
N ALA A 80 -31.94 -4.89 -27.26
CA ALA A 80 -32.82 -5.93 -27.79
C ALA A 80 -34.31 -5.68 -27.50
N GLN A 81 -34.61 -5.06 -26.34
CA GLN A 81 -35.98 -4.72 -25.93
C GLN A 81 -36.45 -3.35 -26.42
N GLY A 82 -35.58 -2.58 -27.08
CA GLY A 82 -35.88 -1.21 -27.52
C GLY A 82 -36.16 -0.24 -26.37
N CYS A 83 -35.63 -0.52 -25.18
CA CYS A 83 -35.78 0.30 -23.99
C CYS A 83 -34.43 0.85 -23.53
N THR A 84 -34.45 1.72 -22.53
CA THR A 84 -33.25 2.26 -21.90
C THR A 84 -32.78 1.37 -20.76
N VAL A 85 -31.48 1.40 -20.48
CA VAL A 85 -30.90 0.68 -19.33
C VAL A 85 -31.53 1.17 -18.01
N THR A 86 -31.89 2.45 -17.91
CA THR A 86 -32.58 3.03 -16.75
C THR A 86 -33.97 2.41 -16.52
N GLU A 87 -34.72 2.09 -17.58
CA GLU A 87 -36.00 1.40 -17.47
C GLU A 87 -35.82 -0.05 -17.00
N LEU A 88 -34.75 -0.73 -17.44
CA LEU A 88 -34.41 -2.06 -16.95
C LEU A 88 -34.02 -2.04 -15.47
N HIS A 89 -33.24 -1.06 -15.04
CA HIS A 89 -32.89 -0.89 -13.61
C HIS A 89 -34.15 -0.74 -12.75
N LYS A 90 -35.12 0.07 -13.19
CA LYS A 90 -36.43 0.19 -12.50
C LYS A 90 -37.23 -1.11 -12.54
N LYS A 91 -37.26 -1.80 -13.69
CA LYS A 91 -38.01 -3.05 -13.88
C LYS A 91 -37.48 -4.20 -13.00
N TYR A 92 -36.17 -4.29 -12.82
CA TYR A 92 -35.51 -5.32 -12.03
C TYR A 92 -35.17 -4.87 -10.60
N ASN A 93 -35.60 -3.66 -10.21
CA ASN A 93 -35.33 -3.07 -8.90
C ASN A 93 -33.83 -3.06 -8.54
N LEU A 94 -32.99 -2.70 -9.51
CA LEU A 94 -31.55 -2.56 -9.37
C LEU A 94 -31.20 -1.13 -8.95
N ALA A 95 -30.20 -1.00 -8.07
CA ALA A 95 -29.67 0.31 -7.68
C ALA A 95 -28.88 0.92 -8.84
N PHE A 96 -29.07 2.23 -9.04
CA PHE A 96 -28.32 3.00 -10.03
C PHE A 96 -27.08 3.60 -9.34
N GLU A 97 -25.98 2.85 -9.34
CA GLU A 97 -24.67 3.30 -8.86
C GLU A 97 -23.58 2.90 -9.87
#